data_AF-A0A504YI80-F1
#
_entry.id   AF-A0A504YI80-F1
#
_cell.length_a   1.000
_cell.length_b   1.000
_cell.length_c   1.000
_cell.angle_alpha   90.00
_cell.angle_beta   90.00
_cell.angle_gamma   90.00
#
_symmetry.space_group_name_H-M   'P 1'
#
loop_
_entity.id
_entity.type
_entity.pdbx_description
1 polymer ?
#
loop_
_entity_poly.entity_id
_entity_poly.type
_entity_poly.pdbx_seq_one_letter_code
_entity_poly.pdbx_strand_id
1 'polypeptide(L)'
;MSHTSSGPPMTPLAALNRLPGWLGTLVISPDGSVLQSAGELVSNHVAAQRFAAIANRVGRLMNLESNRQTTEFKRLIIHFDHCCYIMTCVGDTIYVVKRLPDETDPMLKPTLPSSDDGPQ
;
A
#
# COMPACT_ATOMS: atom_id res chain seq x y z
N MET A 1 -26.84 26.27 -10.03
CA MET A 1 -26.71 24.89 -10.55
C MET A 1 -25.58 24.24 -9.78
N SER A 2 -25.89 23.37 -8.83
CA SER A 2 -24.90 22.69 -7.99
C SER A 2 -24.43 21.43 -8.72
N HIS A 3 -23.18 21.43 -9.16
CA HIS A 3 -22.53 20.25 -9.72
C HIS A 3 -22.26 19.27 -8.56
N THR A 4 -23.10 18.24 -8.43
CA THR A 4 -22.77 17.08 -7.61
C THR A 4 -21.69 16.30 -8.36
N SER A 5 -20.43 16.53 -7.98
CA SER A 5 -19.32 15.65 -8.36
C SER A 5 -19.57 14.28 -7.73
N SER A 6 -20.19 13.37 -8.48
CA SER A 6 -20.31 11.97 -8.06
C SER A 6 -18.98 11.28 -8.37
N GLY A 7 -17.99 11.53 -7.51
CA GLY A 7 -16.79 10.69 -7.48
C GLY A 7 -17.17 9.22 -7.24
N PRO A 8 -16.33 8.27 -7.66
CA PRO A 8 -16.57 6.86 -7.38
C PRO A 8 -16.77 6.65 -5.87
N PRO A 9 -17.72 5.79 -5.46
CA PRO A 9 -17.99 5.56 -4.04
C PRO A 9 -16.72 5.07 -3.35
N MET A 10 -16.33 5.76 -2.27
CA MET A 10 -15.19 5.37 -1.46
C MET A 10 -15.42 3.98 -0.88
N THR A 11 -14.41 3.11 -0.96
CA THR A 11 -14.52 1.76 -0.41
C THR A 11 -14.62 1.82 1.11
N PRO A 12 -15.67 1.26 1.75
CA PRO A 12 -15.81 1.28 3.20
C PRO A 12 -14.67 0.53 3.91
N LEU A 13 -14.22 1.04 5.06
CA LEU A 13 -13.22 0.37 5.91
C LEU A 13 -13.60 -1.08 6.27
N ALA A 14 -14.91 -1.37 6.36
CA ALA A 14 -15.45 -2.70 6.67
C ALA A 14 -15.20 -3.75 5.56
N ALA A 15 -14.85 -3.34 4.35
CA ALA A 15 -14.39 -4.24 3.30
C ALA A 15 -12.88 -4.49 3.39
N LEU A 16 -12.12 -3.48 3.83
CA LEU A 16 -10.65 -3.52 3.89
C LEU A 16 -10.13 -4.26 5.12
N ASN A 17 -10.84 -4.20 6.25
CA ASN A 17 -10.47 -4.89 7.48
C ASN A 17 -10.71 -6.42 7.45
N ARG A 18 -11.34 -6.94 6.39
CA ARG A 18 -11.57 -8.40 6.20
C ARG A 18 -10.42 -9.09 5.48
N LEU A 19 -9.38 -8.36 5.10
CA LEU A 19 -8.23 -8.92 4.40
C LEU A 19 -7.44 -9.86 5.33
N PRO A 20 -6.98 -11.04 4.87
CA PRO A 20 -6.13 -11.92 5.67
C PRO A 20 -4.86 -11.20 6.15
N GLY A 21 -4.51 -11.41 7.41
CA GLY A 21 -3.35 -10.78 8.04
C GLY A 21 -3.49 -9.26 8.22
N TRP A 22 -4.68 -8.66 8.08
CA TRP A 22 -4.88 -7.22 8.23
C TRP A 22 -4.42 -6.70 9.60
N LEU A 23 -3.66 -5.59 9.58
CA LEU A 23 -3.18 -4.87 10.76
C LEU A 23 -3.69 -3.42 10.80
N GLY A 24 -3.96 -2.83 9.64
CA GLY A 24 -4.45 -1.46 9.57
C GLY A 24 -4.77 -0.98 8.17
N THR A 25 -5.54 0.10 8.10
CA THR A 25 -5.92 0.75 6.84
C THR A 25 -5.76 2.25 6.97
N LEU A 26 -5.32 2.88 5.89
CA LEU A 26 -5.22 4.31 5.74
C LEU A 26 -5.72 4.70 4.35
N VAL A 27 -6.75 5.56 4.29
CA VAL A 27 -7.33 6.09 3.05
C VAL A 27 -7.06 7.59 3.05
N ILE A 28 -6.36 8.07 2.03
CA ILE A 28 -5.84 9.44 1.97
C ILE A 28 -6.08 10.07 0.60
N SER A 29 -6.17 11.39 0.57
CA SER A 29 -6.14 12.19 -0.66
C SER A 29 -4.70 12.44 -1.14
N PRO A 30 -4.48 12.96 -2.37
CA PRO A 30 -3.15 13.08 -2.96
C PRO A 30 -2.25 14.12 -2.27
N ASP A 31 -2.84 15.02 -1.49
CA ASP A 31 -2.18 15.99 -0.59
C ASP A 31 -1.77 15.37 0.77
N GLY A 32 -2.13 14.10 1.00
CA GLY A 32 -1.85 13.38 2.24
C GLY A 32 -2.81 13.69 3.39
N SER A 33 -3.95 14.33 3.14
CA SER A 33 -5.03 14.44 4.13
C SER A 33 -5.67 13.07 4.38
N VAL A 34 -5.93 12.74 5.65
CA VAL A 34 -6.53 11.47 6.05
C VAL A 34 -8.05 11.53 5.90
N LEU A 35 -8.59 10.65 5.05
CA LEU A 35 -10.04 10.51 4.83
C LEU A 35 -10.62 9.46 5.76
N GLN A 36 -9.96 8.31 5.89
CA GLN A 36 -10.34 7.22 6.79
C GLN A 36 -9.09 6.51 7.31
N SER A 37 -9.14 6.02 8.55
CA SER A 37 -8.06 5.20 9.12
C SER A 37 -8.59 4.16 10.11
N ALA A 38 -7.89 3.03 10.24
CA ALA A 38 -8.24 1.93 11.13
C ALA A 38 -7.02 1.08 11.52
N GLY A 39 -7.11 0.36 12.63
CA GLY A 39 -6.05 -0.51 13.15
C GLY A 39 -4.81 0.28 13.57
N GLU A 40 -3.63 -0.26 13.29
CA GLU A 40 -2.35 0.35 13.66
C GLU A 40 -2.02 1.65 12.91
N LEU A 41 -2.81 2.00 11.89
CA LEU A 41 -2.61 3.22 11.10
C LEU A 41 -3.50 4.38 11.52
N VAL A 42 -4.30 4.22 12.59
CA VAL A 42 -5.14 5.30 13.13
C VAL A 42 -4.28 6.51 13.51
N SER A 43 -4.73 7.70 13.11
CA SER A 43 -4.08 8.98 13.41
C SER A 43 -2.61 9.10 12.94
N ASN A 44 -2.17 8.24 12.02
CA ASN A 44 -0.79 8.26 11.54
C ASN A 44 -0.62 9.23 10.36
N HIS A 45 -0.64 10.53 10.68
CA HIS A 45 -0.48 11.61 9.68
C HIS A 45 0.89 11.58 8.97
N VAL A 46 1.93 11.11 9.67
CA VAL A 46 3.27 10.98 9.08
C VAL A 46 3.28 9.90 8.00
N ALA A 47 2.65 8.75 8.24
CA ALA A 47 2.50 7.71 7.24
C ALA A 47 1.66 8.22 6.05
N ALA A 48 0.57 8.95 6.30
CA ALA A 48 -0.27 9.54 5.25
C ALA A 48 0.55 10.40 4.29
N GLN A 49 1.33 11.34 4.83
CA GLN A 49 2.19 12.21 4.03
C GLN A 49 3.24 11.42 3.21
N ARG A 50 3.83 10.39 3.81
CA ARG A 50 4.80 9.52 3.11
C ARG A 50 4.16 8.74 1.96
N PHE A 51 2.99 8.13 2.19
CA PHE A 51 2.29 7.38 1.16
C PHE A 51 1.77 8.27 0.04
N ALA A 52 1.30 9.48 0.34
CA ALA A 52 0.95 10.46 -0.68
C ALA A 52 2.16 10.84 -1.56
N ALA A 53 3.33 11.09 -0.94
CA ALA A 53 4.56 11.37 -1.68
C ALA A 53 4.98 10.20 -2.60
N ILE A 54 4.84 8.96 -2.12
CA ILE A 54 5.11 7.74 -2.90
C ILE A 54 4.14 7.63 -4.07
N ALA A 55 2.83 7.75 -3.82
CA ALA A 55 1.79 7.69 -4.85
C ALA A 55 2.03 8.73 -5.94
N ASN A 56 2.35 9.98 -5.57
CA ASN A 56 2.68 11.04 -6.51
C ASN A 56 3.93 10.72 -7.35
N ARG A 57 4.94 10.08 -6.76
CA ARG A 57 6.16 9.67 -7.50
C ARG A 57 5.89 8.52 -8.46
N VAL A 58 5.10 7.53 -8.05
CA VAL A 58 4.67 6.42 -8.90
C VAL A 58 3.78 6.93 -10.03
N GLY A 59 2.82 7.80 -9.75
CA GLY A 59 1.95 8.39 -10.77
C GLY A 59 2.73 9.15 -11.86
N ARG A 60 3.76 9.92 -11.47
CA ARG A 60 4.66 10.56 -12.43
C ARG A 60 5.42 9.54 -13.29
N LEU A 61 5.90 8.45 -12.71
CA LEU A 61 6.57 7.38 -13.46
C LEU A 61 5.61 6.72 -14.46
N MET A 62 4.38 6.43 -14.05
CA MET A 62 3.37 5.83 -14.93
C MET A 62 3.02 6.75 -16.10
N ASN A 63 2.88 8.06 -15.86
CA ASN A 63 2.63 9.04 -16.92
C ASN A 63 3.75 9.10 -17.97
N LEU A 64 5.00 8.81 -17.59
CA LEU A 64 6.12 8.71 -18.54
C LEU A 64 6.02 7.44 -19.39
N GLU A 65 5.57 6.32 -18.80
CA GLU A 65 5.42 5.04 -19.48
C GLU A 65 4.11 4.92 -20.29
N SER A 66 3.10 5.76 -20.04
CA SER A 66 1.81 5.78 -20.77
C SER A 66 1.93 6.02 -22.28
N ASN A 67 3.10 6.45 -22.79
CA ASN A 67 3.37 6.53 -24.23
C ASN A 67 3.69 5.16 -24.85
N ARG A 68 3.83 4.12 -24.03
CA ARG A 68 3.99 2.72 -24.39
C ARG A 68 2.74 2.01 -23.88
N GLN A 69 2.16 1.09 -24.66
CA GLN A 69 0.98 0.27 -24.36
C GLN A 69 1.16 -0.64 -23.10
N THR A 70 1.54 -0.07 -21.97
CA THR A 70 1.86 -0.78 -20.74
C THR A 70 0.57 -1.03 -19.98
N THR A 71 0.47 -2.25 -19.43
CA THR A 71 -0.64 -2.67 -18.58
C THR A 71 -0.81 -1.72 -17.40
N GLU A 72 -2.05 -1.31 -17.15
CA GLU A 72 -2.42 -0.40 -16.05
C GLU A 72 -1.77 -0.82 -14.72
N PHE A 73 -1.11 0.13 -14.05
CA PHE A 73 -0.55 -0.08 -12.73
C PHE A 73 -1.67 -0.38 -11.72
N LYS A 74 -1.65 -1.57 -11.11
CA LYS A 74 -2.72 -2.03 -10.21
C LYS A 74 -2.42 -1.85 -8.73
N ARG A 75 -1.16 -1.98 -8.28
CA ARG A 75 -0.76 -1.84 -6.87
C ARG A 75 0.74 -1.76 -6.68
N LEU A 76 1.16 -1.13 -5.58
CA LEU A 76 2.50 -1.17 -5.02
C LEU A 76 2.49 -2.01 -3.74
N ILE A 77 3.51 -2.84 -3.52
CA ILE A 77 3.71 -3.57 -2.27
C ILE A 77 5.08 -3.20 -1.70
N ILE A 78 5.13 -2.84 -0.41
CA ILE A 78 6.35 -2.51 0.32
C ILE A 78 6.52 -3.54 1.44
N HIS A 79 7.55 -4.39 1.35
CA HIS A 79 7.84 -5.43 2.32
C HIS A 79 8.73 -4.92 3.45
N PHE A 80 8.43 -5.35 4.67
CA PHE A 80 9.25 -5.24 5.87
C PHE A 80 9.33 -6.62 6.54
N ASP A 81 10.25 -6.80 7.48
CA ASP A 81 10.51 -8.10 8.13
C ASP A 81 9.26 -8.74 8.76
N HIS A 82 8.34 -7.90 9.29
CA HIS A 82 7.17 -8.37 10.04
C HIS A 82 5.84 -7.82 9.53
N CYS A 83 5.85 -7.12 8.39
CA CYS A 83 4.61 -6.64 7.76
C CYS A 83 4.86 -6.28 6.30
N CYS A 84 3.80 -6.07 5.53
CA CYS A 84 3.90 -5.37 4.27
C CYS A 84 2.76 -4.36 4.13
N TYR A 85 3.02 -3.32 3.34
CA TYR A 85 2.04 -2.33 2.96
C TYR A 85 1.63 -2.56 1.51
N ILE A 86 0.34 -2.66 1.26
CA ILE A 86 -0.24 -2.68 -0.08
C ILE A 86 -0.90 -1.34 -0.34
N MET A 87 -0.46 -0.66 -1.40
CA MET A 87 -1.01 0.62 -1.83
C MET A 87 -1.66 0.50 -3.22
N THR A 88 -2.85 1.06 -3.39
CA THR A 88 -3.51 1.24 -4.69
C THR A 88 -4.14 2.62 -4.77
N CYS A 89 -4.30 3.14 -5.99
CA CYS A 89 -4.97 4.41 -6.25
C CYS A 89 -6.24 4.14 -7.06
N VAL A 90 -7.37 4.75 -6.67
CA VAL A 90 -8.63 4.72 -7.43
C VAL A 90 -9.18 6.13 -7.50
N GLY A 91 -9.20 6.71 -8.70
CA GLY A 91 -9.38 8.16 -8.85
C GLY A 91 -8.31 8.92 -8.04
N ASP A 92 -8.74 9.96 -7.32
CA ASP A 92 -7.87 10.74 -6.43
C ASP A 92 -7.74 10.14 -5.01
N THR A 93 -8.21 8.90 -4.79
CA THR A 93 -8.12 8.26 -3.47
C THR A 93 -7.00 7.23 -3.44
N ILE A 94 -6.11 7.36 -2.46
CA ILE A 94 -5.03 6.42 -2.20
C ILE A 94 -5.46 5.52 -1.04
N TYR A 95 -5.44 4.22 -1.28
CA TYR A 95 -5.75 3.19 -0.29
C TYR A 95 -4.46 2.50 0.12
N VAL A 96 -4.22 2.41 1.42
CA VAL A 96 -3.08 1.72 2.01
C VAL A 96 -3.59 0.70 3.02
N VAL A 97 -3.12 -0.54 2.92
CA VAL A 97 -3.38 -1.60 3.88
C VAL A 97 -2.05 -2.10 4.42
N LYS A 98 -1.92 -2.11 5.75
CA LYS A 98 -0.84 -2.83 6.45
C LYS A 98 -1.35 -4.24 6.75
N ARG A 99 -0.55 -5.25 6.40
CA ARG A 99 -0.83 -6.65 6.71
C ARG A 99 0.42 -7.37 7.22
N LEU A 100 0.22 -8.50 7.89
CA LEU A 100 1.26 -9.50 8.10
C LEU A 100 1.79 -9.97 6.74
N PRO A 101 3.08 -10.33 6.64
CA PRO A 101 3.61 -10.92 5.42
C PRO A 101 2.90 -12.24 5.12
N ASP A 102 2.78 -12.60 3.85
CA ASP A 102 2.26 -13.93 3.51
C ASP A 102 3.31 -14.97 3.91
N GLU A 103 2.95 -16.00 4.67
CA GLU A 103 3.89 -17.04 5.15
C GLU A 103 4.59 -17.80 4.00
N THR A 104 4.00 -17.77 2.81
CA THR A 104 4.53 -18.36 1.57
C THR A 104 5.45 -17.43 0.76
N ASP A 105 5.74 -16.22 1.22
CA ASP A 105 6.61 -15.30 0.48
C ASP A 105 8.08 -15.77 0.50
N PRO A 106 8.65 -16.22 -0.63
CA PRO A 106 10.01 -16.76 -0.68
C PRO A 106 11.09 -15.73 -0.33
N MET A 107 10.77 -14.43 -0.34
CA MET A 107 11.71 -13.37 0.05
C MET A 107 11.98 -13.29 1.56
N LEU A 108 11.14 -13.91 2.39
CA LEU A 108 11.27 -13.86 3.85
C LEU A 108 12.13 -14.99 4.43
N LYS A 109 12.61 -15.93 3.61
CA LYS A 109 13.41 -17.04 4.11
C LYS A 109 14.74 -16.48 4.61
N PRO A 110 15.04 -16.53 5.93
CA PRO A 110 16.35 -16.14 6.41
C PRO A 110 17.35 -17.10 5.76
N THR A 111 18.27 -16.58 4.96
CA THR A 111 19.44 -17.33 4.54
C THR A 111 20.25 -17.58 5.80
N LEU A 112 19.95 -18.67 6.51
CA LEU A 112 20.81 -19.16 7.59
C LEU A 112 22.22 -19.34 6.99
N PRO A 113 23.27 -18.75 7.58
CA PRO A 113 24.62 -19.12 7.21
C PRO A 113 24.72 -20.62 7.48
N SER A 114 25.01 -21.39 6.44
CA SER A 114 25.35 -22.81 6.58
C SER A 114 26.49 -22.91 7.58
N SER A 115 26.21 -23.46 8.76
CA SER A 115 27.22 -23.86 9.72
C SER A 115 28.03 -24.97 9.05
N ASP A 116 29.09 -24.59 8.35
CA ASP A 116 30.08 -25.52 7.82
C ASP A 116 30.97 -25.93 8.99
N ASP A 117 30.52 -26.94 9.72
CA ASP A 117 31.30 -27.67 10.70
C ASP A 117 31.91 -28.88 9.97
N GLY A 118 33.18 -28.77 9.62
CA GLY A 118 33.98 -29.85 9.04
C GLY A 118 35.31 -29.94 9.80
N PRO A 119 35.66 -31.10 10.40
CA PRO A 119 36.82 -31.21 11.27
C PRO A 119 38.13 -31.30 10.46
N GLN A 120 39.21 -30.73 10.99
CA GLN A 120 40.58 -31.14 10.67
C GLN A 120 41.15 -31.99 11.82
#